data_AF-A0A1E5L599-F1
#
_entry.id   AF-A0A1E5L599-F1
#
_cell.length_a   1.000
_cell.length_b   1.000
_cell.length_c   1.000
_cell.angle_alpha   90.00
_cell.angle_beta   90.00
_cell.angle_gamma   90.00
#
_symmetry.space_group_name_H-M   'P 1'
#
loop_
_entity.id
_entity.type
_entity.pdbx_description
1 polymer ?
#
loop_
_entity_poly.entity_id
_entity_poly.type
_entity_poly.pdbx_seq_one_letter_code
_entity_poly.pdbx_strand_id
1 'polypeptide(L)'
;MFQMLCGTLLTAVGTNALSNFSNIKVNVVHASPGRLRLQSPTWKNKQVADKLVETFGKHPLVMKVTASHITGSLLLEFHQPHITQEQFNSLMDSAVVGSVKGFKAKEADVMKVMRKTINHVDHFIKSKTLGISDIASIIVITLIVSSVVSIRGNNPGAGYRNLLWAYRMIKGEEARSKWLN
;
A
#
# COMPACT_ATOMS: atom_id res chain seq x y z
N MET A 1 4.34 -12.00 -25.89
CA MET A 1 3.91 -10.58 -25.79
C MET A 1 2.93 -10.32 -24.64
N PHE A 2 2.04 -11.24 -24.25
CA PHE A 2 1.05 -10.99 -23.17
C PHE A 2 1.56 -11.25 -21.74
N GLN A 3 2.62 -12.07 -21.54
CA GLN A 3 3.23 -12.31 -20.22
C GLN A 3 4.01 -11.12 -19.66
N MET A 4 4.43 -10.17 -20.52
CA MET A 4 5.05 -8.93 -20.05
C MET A 4 4.00 -8.01 -19.41
N LEU A 5 2.78 -7.92 -19.92
CA LEU A 5 1.79 -6.94 -19.45
C LEU A 5 1.35 -7.16 -18.00
N CYS A 6 0.89 -8.36 -17.60
CA CYS A 6 0.44 -8.58 -16.22
C CYS A 6 1.58 -8.68 -15.20
N GLY A 7 2.72 -9.26 -15.59
CA GLY A 7 3.88 -9.40 -14.72
C GLY A 7 4.58 -8.05 -14.46
N THR A 8 4.70 -7.20 -15.48
CA THR A 8 5.32 -5.86 -15.34
C THR A 8 4.36 -4.83 -14.77
N LEU A 9 3.03 -4.91 -14.99
CA LEU A 9 2.08 -3.98 -14.38
C LEU A 9 2.00 -4.13 -12.85
N LEU A 10 2.02 -5.36 -12.32
CA LEU A 10 2.02 -5.59 -10.87
C LEU A 10 3.37 -5.27 -10.22
N THR A 11 4.50 -5.50 -10.90
CA THR A 11 5.82 -5.17 -10.36
C THR A 11 6.17 -3.68 -10.50
N ALA A 12 5.79 -3.00 -11.58
CA ALA A 12 6.08 -1.58 -11.78
C ALA A 12 5.25 -0.66 -10.86
N VAL A 13 4.04 -1.09 -10.46
CA VAL A 13 3.22 -0.35 -9.49
C VAL A 13 3.69 -0.59 -8.05
N GLY A 14 4.20 -1.78 -7.74
CA GLY A 14 4.67 -2.12 -6.39
C GLY A 14 6.02 -1.51 -6.00
N THR A 15 7.01 -1.49 -6.89
CA THR A 15 8.39 -1.07 -6.54
C THR A 15 8.53 0.44 -6.32
N ASN A 16 7.77 1.27 -7.06
CA ASN A 16 7.76 2.72 -6.90
C ASN A 16 7.02 3.18 -5.63
N ALA A 17 6.08 2.38 -5.13
CA ALA A 17 5.45 2.62 -3.84
C ALA A 17 6.40 2.25 -2.68
N LEU A 18 7.17 1.17 -2.85
CA LEU A 18 8.10 0.66 -1.82
C LEU A 18 9.36 1.51 -1.60
N SER A 19 9.89 2.15 -2.64
CA SER A 19 11.11 2.98 -2.51
C SER A 19 10.90 4.31 -1.78
N ASN A 20 9.64 4.76 -1.60
CA ASN A 20 9.32 5.97 -0.85
C ASN A 20 9.26 5.76 0.68
N PHE A 21 9.43 4.53 1.18
CA PHE A 21 9.28 4.22 2.61
C PHE A 21 10.48 4.60 3.48
N SER A 22 11.67 4.85 2.90
CA SER A 22 12.90 5.02 3.69
C SER A 22 13.29 6.47 3.99
N ASN A 23 12.54 7.47 3.51
CA ASN A 23 12.97 8.88 3.61
C ASN A 23 11.85 9.81 4.08
N ILE A 24 11.37 9.61 5.30
CA ILE A 24 10.50 10.58 5.99
C ILE A 24 11.37 11.79 6.35
N LYS A 25 11.48 12.74 5.42
CA LYS A 25 12.15 14.02 5.67
C LYS A 25 11.19 14.94 6.40
N VAL A 26 11.47 15.22 7.67
CA VAL A 26 10.74 16.22 8.46
C VAL A 26 11.59 17.46 8.55
N ASN A 27 11.10 18.55 7.96
CA ASN A 27 11.74 19.86 8.02
C ASN A 27 11.05 20.70 9.09
N VAL A 28 11.84 21.40 9.90
CA VAL A 28 11.33 22.44 10.79
C VAL A 28 11.21 23.72 9.98
N VAL A 29 9.98 24.17 9.73
CA VAL A 29 9.72 25.40 8.95
C VAL A 29 9.79 26.62 9.84
N HIS A 30 9.25 26.53 11.04
CA HIS A 30 9.23 27.63 11.98
C HIS A 30 9.20 27.10 13.41
N ALA A 31 10.04 27.66 14.27
CA ALA A 31 10.03 27.41 15.69
C ALA A 31 9.93 28.76 16.41
N SER A 32 8.87 28.91 17.19
CA SER A 32 8.63 30.08 18.04
C SER A 32 8.20 29.60 19.42
N PRO A 33 8.34 30.42 20.47
CA PRO A 33 7.92 30.02 21.81
C PRO A 33 6.48 29.51 21.81
N GLY A 34 6.28 28.27 22.28
CA GLY A 34 4.97 27.61 22.34
C GLY A 34 4.40 27.14 21.01
N ARG A 35 5.09 27.32 19.87
CA ARG A 35 4.61 26.93 18.53
C ARG A 35 5.72 26.34 17.66
N LEU A 36 5.52 25.12 17.20
CA LEU A 36 6.41 24.43 16.26
C LEU A 36 5.66 24.09 14.98
N ARG A 37 6.18 24.55 13.84
CA ARG A 37 5.69 24.21 12.52
C ARG A 37 6.67 23.30 11.81
N LEU A 38 6.20 22.12 11.49
CA LEU A 38 6.92 21.10 10.76
C LEU A 38 6.33 20.96 9.35
N GLN A 39 7.12 20.42 8.44
CA GLN A 39 6.69 20.10 7.09
C GLN A 39 7.35 18.82 6.61
N SER A 40 6.54 17.97 5.96
CA SER A 40 7.04 16.83 5.21
C SER A 40 6.22 16.64 3.95
N PRO A 41 6.84 16.32 2.80
CA PRO A 41 6.12 15.92 1.59
C PRO A 41 5.18 14.74 1.83
N THR A 42 5.58 13.84 2.74
CA THR A 42 4.81 12.65 3.12
C THR A 42 3.45 12.98 3.76
N TRP A 43 3.32 14.16 4.36
CA TRP A 43 2.09 14.59 5.02
C TRP A 43 1.09 15.24 4.06
N LYS A 44 1.42 15.32 2.75
CA LYS A 44 0.48 15.77 1.70
C LYS A 44 -0.65 14.77 1.40
N ASN A 45 -0.88 13.82 2.30
CA ASN A 45 -1.93 12.82 2.22
C ASN A 45 -2.88 13.03 3.40
N LYS A 46 -4.18 13.13 3.10
CA LYS A 46 -5.23 13.34 4.09
C LYS A 46 -5.21 12.31 5.22
N GLN A 47 -5.07 11.01 4.91
CA GLN A 47 -5.05 9.95 5.91
C GLN A 47 -3.86 10.05 6.86
N VAL A 48 -2.69 10.44 6.34
CA VAL A 48 -1.48 10.64 7.13
C VAL A 48 -1.63 11.88 8.02
N ALA A 49 -2.16 12.97 7.46
CA ALA A 49 -2.44 14.20 8.21
C ALA A 49 -3.44 13.95 9.34
N ASP A 50 -4.55 13.27 9.08
CA ASP A 50 -5.57 12.92 10.07
C ASP A 50 -4.98 12.04 11.19
N LYS A 51 -4.12 11.08 10.84
CA LYS A 51 -3.46 10.23 11.84
C LYS A 51 -2.43 10.97 12.67
N LEU A 52 -1.74 11.95 12.10
CA LEU A 52 -0.85 12.85 12.84
C LEU A 52 -1.62 13.71 13.83
N VAL A 53 -2.77 14.26 13.42
CA VAL A 53 -3.67 15.00 14.32
C VAL A 53 -4.12 14.13 15.49
N GLU A 54 -4.52 12.88 15.23
CA GLU A 54 -4.93 11.96 16.28
C GLU A 54 -3.77 11.58 17.22
N THR A 55 -2.57 11.38 16.67
CA THR A 55 -1.39 10.97 17.45
C THR A 55 -0.92 12.10 18.36
N PHE A 56 -0.79 13.32 17.82
CA PHE A 56 -0.35 14.47 18.59
C PHE A 56 -1.45 15.09 19.46
N GLY A 57 -2.72 14.92 19.11
CA GLY A 57 -3.85 15.33 19.96
C GLY A 57 -3.92 14.55 21.28
N LYS A 58 -3.25 13.39 21.37
CA LYS A 58 -3.12 12.60 22.61
C LYS A 58 -1.80 12.86 23.34
N HIS A 59 -0.93 13.71 22.80
CA HIS A 59 0.42 13.91 23.33
C HIS A 59 0.39 14.92 24.50
N PRO A 60 0.97 14.60 25.67
CA PRO A 60 0.81 15.40 26.89
C PRO A 60 1.39 16.81 26.81
N LEU A 61 2.38 17.04 25.94
CA LEU A 61 3.00 18.36 25.75
C LEU A 61 2.19 19.28 24.82
N VAL A 62 1.25 18.73 24.05
CA VAL A 62 0.62 19.41 22.92
C VAL A 62 -0.77 19.87 23.31
N MET A 63 -0.97 21.18 23.28
CA MET A 63 -2.26 21.82 23.55
C MET A 63 -3.19 21.73 22.34
N LYS A 64 -2.64 22.00 21.14
CA LYS A 64 -3.42 22.04 19.91
C LYS A 64 -2.57 21.56 18.74
N VAL A 65 -3.22 20.80 17.87
CA VAL A 65 -2.62 20.34 16.61
C VAL A 65 -3.45 20.76 15.43
N THR A 66 -2.77 21.15 14.36
CA THR A 66 -3.39 21.38 13.07
C THR A 66 -2.49 20.82 11.97
N ALA A 67 -3.00 19.87 11.19
CA ALA A 67 -2.30 19.35 10.03
C ALA A 67 -2.99 19.79 8.74
N SER A 68 -2.20 20.19 7.75
CA SER A 68 -2.67 20.50 6.40
C SER A 68 -2.12 19.49 5.42
N HIS A 69 -3.02 18.68 4.86
CA HIS A 69 -2.72 17.70 3.81
C HIS A 69 -2.44 18.35 2.45
N ILE A 70 -2.77 19.64 2.27
CA ILE A 70 -2.51 20.34 1.00
C ILE A 70 -1.03 20.75 0.94
N THR A 71 -0.53 21.37 2.02
CA THR A 71 0.85 21.87 2.09
C THR A 71 1.82 20.86 2.71
N GLY A 72 1.31 19.78 3.32
CA GLY A 72 2.10 18.80 4.08
C GLY A 72 2.69 19.41 5.35
N SER A 73 1.97 20.32 6.00
CA SER A 73 2.46 21.05 7.18
C SER A 73 1.72 20.60 8.43
N LEU A 74 2.45 20.49 9.53
CA LEU A 74 1.94 20.19 10.87
C LEU A 74 2.29 21.36 11.79
N LEU A 75 1.29 21.93 12.43
CA LEU A 75 1.44 22.96 13.46
C LEU A 75 1.12 22.34 14.82
N LEU A 76 2.06 22.46 15.75
CA LEU A 76 1.94 22.05 17.13
C LEU A 76 1.98 23.30 18.01
N GLU A 77 0.96 23.48 18.84
CA GLU A 77 0.95 24.47 19.91
C GLU A 77 1.12 23.75 21.24
N PHE A 78 2.03 24.23 22.08
CA PHE A 78 2.40 23.59 23.34
C PHE A 78 1.84 24.35 24.55
N HIS A 79 1.67 23.64 25.67
CA HIS A 79 1.29 24.27 26.94
C HIS A 79 2.39 25.17 27.51
N GLN A 80 3.65 24.87 27.22
CA GLN A 80 4.81 25.61 27.71
C GLN A 80 5.51 26.33 26.55
N PRO A 81 6.05 27.55 26.78
CA PRO A 81 6.71 28.33 25.74
C PRO A 81 8.03 27.70 25.27
N HIS A 82 8.68 26.90 26.12
CA HIS A 82 9.94 26.25 25.82
C HIS A 82 9.82 24.74 26.06
N ILE A 83 10.47 23.97 25.21
CA ILE A 83 10.57 22.51 25.31
C ILE A 83 12.04 22.15 25.45
N THR A 84 12.35 21.11 26.23
CA THR A 84 13.72 20.59 26.35
C THR A 84 14.11 19.82 25.08
N GLN A 85 15.41 19.62 24.86
CA GLN A 85 15.89 18.83 23.72
C GLN A 85 15.33 17.39 23.73
N GLU A 86 15.21 16.78 24.90
CA GLU A 86 14.64 15.43 25.06
C GLU A 86 13.16 15.40 24.65
N GLN A 87 12.39 16.40 25.08
CA GLN A 87 10.99 16.55 24.68
C GLN A 87 10.85 16.76 23.18
N PHE A 88 11.73 17.55 22.57
CA PHE A 88 11.77 17.75 21.13
C PHE A 88 12.05 16.45 20.37
N ASN A 89 13.04 15.67 20.82
CA ASN A 89 13.36 14.38 20.22
C ASN A 89 12.16 13.42 20.30
N SER A 90 11.50 13.34 21.46
CA SER A 90 10.29 12.53 21.64
C SER A 90 9.13 12.95 20.72
N LEU A 91 8.99 14.25 20.46
CA LEU A 91 8.03 14.77 19.49
C LEU A 91 8.38 14.35 18.06
N MET A 92 9.67 14.35 17.69
CA MET A 92 10.09 13.86 16.36
C MET A 92 9.87 12.36 16.20
N ASP A 93 10.18 11.57 17.22
CA ASP A 93 9.90 10.13 17.20
C ASP A 93 8.40 9.88 17.02
N SER A 94 7.57 10.64 17.74
CA SER A 94 6.12 10.60 17.61
C SER A 94 5.64 11.02 16.20
N ALA A 95 6.29 12.01 15.58
CA ALA A 95 5.99 12.45 14.22
C ALA A 95 6.28 11.34 13.20
N VAL A 96 7.43 10.68 13.34
CA VAL A 96 7.84 9.56 12.48
C VAL A 96 6.90 8.38 12.66
N VAL A 97 6.62 7.97 13.89
CA VAL A 97 5.70 6.86 14.20
C VAL A 97 4.29 7.14 13.68
N GLY A 98 3.76 8.35 13.89
CA GLY A 98 2.46 8.78 13.38
C GLY A 98 2.40 8.74 11.85
N SER A 99 3.48 9.20 11.19
CA SER A 99 3.61 9.15 9.74
C SER A 99 3.59 7.71 9.22
N VAL A 100 4.41 6.83 9.79
CA VAL A 100 4.47 5.40 9.41
C VAL A 100 3.13 4.71 9.60
N LYS A 101 2.42 4.96 10.71
CA LYS A 101 1.08 4.42 10.96
C LYS A 101 0.08 4.90 9.91
N GLY A 102 0.10 6.19 9.57
CA GLY A 102 -0.74 6.76 8.51
C GLY A 102 -0.46 6.13 7.14
N PHE A 103 0.81 5.86 6.83
CA PHE A 103 1.19 5.15 5.61
C PHE A 103 0.69 3.71 5.55
N LYS A 104 0.87 2.93 6.62
CA LYS A 104 0.37 1.55 6.68
C LYS A 104 -1.15 1.48 6.54
N ALA A 105 -1.88 2.42 7.12
CA ALA A 105 -3.33 2.52 6.96
C ALA A 105 -3.73 2.74 5.49
N LYS A 106 -2.98 3.57 4.75
CA LYS A 106 -3.19 3.79 3.31
C LYS A 106 -3.03 2.49 2.50
N GLU A 107 -1.98 1.72 2.76
CA GLU A 107 -1.74 0.45 2.05
C GLU A 107 -2.88 -0.54 2.27
N ALA A 108 -3.34 -0.65 3.53
CA ALA A 108 -4.45 -1.52 3.87
C ALA A 108 -5.74 -1.12 3.14
N ASP A 109 -6.03 0.19 3.03
CA ASP A 109 -7.19 0.68 2.29
C ASP A 109 -7.08 0.42 0.78
N VAL A 110 -5.90 0.62 0.19
CA VAL A 110 -5.66 0.32 -1.23
C VAL A 110 -5.85 -1.19 -1.49
N MET A 111 -5.29 -2.04 -0.63
CA MET A 111 -5.50 -3.50 -0.74
C MET A 111 -6.97 -3.88 -0.59
N LYS A 112 -7.71 -3.23 0.31
CA LYS A 112 -9.14 -3.48 0.52
C LYS A 112 -9.96 -3.09 -0.70
N VAL A 113 -9.67 -1.95 -1.32
CA VAL A 113 -10.30 -1.50 -2.57
C VAL A 113 -9.96 -2.47 -3.70
N MET A 114 -8.69 -2.85 -3.84
CA MET A 114 -8.24 -3.83 -4.84
C MET A 114 -8.99 -5.16 -4.71
N ARG A 115 -9.10 -5.69 -3.48
CA ARG A 115 -9.83 -6.93 -3.20
C ARG A 115 -11.31 -6.83 -3.57
N LYS A 116 -11.95 -5.71 -3.24
CA LYS A 116 -13.35 -5.44 -3.65
C LYS A 116 -13.50 -5.41 -5.16
N THR A 117 -12.60 -4.75 -5.88
CA THR A 117 -12.64 -4.66 -7.34
C THR A 117 -12.47 -6.04 -7.99
N ILE A 118 -11.51 -6.84 -7.53
CA ILE A 118 -11.31 -8.21 -8.03
C ILE A 118 -12.58 -9.04 -7.81
N ASN A 119 -13.16 -8.99 -6.62
CA ASN A 119 -14.41 -9.72 -6.33
C ASN A 119 -15.58 -9.23 -7.18
N HIS A 120 -15.63 -7.94 -7.50
CA HIS A 120 -16.68 -7.39 -8.35
C HIS A 120 -16.52 -7.84 -9.81
N VAL A 121 -15.30 -7.87 -10.32
CA VAL A 121 -14.98 -8.39 -11.65
C VAL A 121 -15.28 -9.89 -11.73
N ASP A 122 -14.91 -10.66 -10.69
CA ASP A 122 -15.22 -12.08 -10.64
C ASP A 122 -16.73 -12.34 -10.66
N HIS A 123 -17.48 -11.61 -9.84
CA HIS A 123 -18.95 -11.69 -9.84
C HIS A 123 -19.56 -11.25 -11.18
N PHE A 124 -18.97 -10.26 -11.85
CA PHE A 124 -19.41 -9.83 -13.18
C PHE A 124 -19.17 -10.91 -14.22
N ILE A 125 -17.97 -11.51 -14.26
CA ILE A 125 -17.61 -12.62 -15.16
C ILE A 125 -18.53 -13.82 -14.90
N LYS A 126 -18.73 -14.18 -13.63
CA LYS A 126 -19.60 -15.27 -13.21
C LYS A 126 -21.05 -15.05 -13.64
N SER A 127 -21.55 -13.82 -13.51
CA SER A 127 -22.92 -13.46 -13.94
C SER A 127 -23.11 -13.53 -15.46
N LYS A 128 -22.08 -13.19 -16.25
CA LYS A 128 -22.11 -13.26 -17.71
C LYS A 128 -21.87 -14.67 -18.26
N THR A 129 -21.22 -15.53 -17.48
CA THR A 129 -20.91 -16.91 -17.85
C THR A 129 -21.87 -17.94 -17.21
N LEU A 130 -23.04 -17.51 -16.71
CA LEU A 130 -24.04 -18.38 -16.07
C LEU A 130 -23.46 -19.23 -14.91
N GLY A 131 -22.40 -18.75 -14.25
CA GLY A 131 -21.72 -19.45 -13.17
C GLY A 131 -20.64 -20.45 -13.59
N ILE A 132 -20.34 -20.56 -14.89
CA ILE A 132 -19.44 -21.60 -15.44
C ILE A 132 -17.96 -21.19 -15.37
N SER A 133 -17.63 -19.89 -15.36
CA SER A 133 -16.25 -19.41 -15.36
C SER A 133 -15.95 -18.37 -14.28
N ASP A 134 -14.82 -18.56 -13.59
CA ASP A 134 -14.22 -17.67 -12.58
C ASP A 134 -12.89 -17.12 -13.15
N ILE A 135 -12.40 -16.00 -12.64
CA ILE A 135 -11.06 -15.47 -12.95
C ILE A 135 -9.99 -16.56 -12.81
N ALA A 136 -10.09 -17.43 -11.79
CA ALA A 136 -9.16 -18.55 -11.60
C ALA A 136 -9.16 -19.54 -12.79
N SER A 137 -10.34 -19.82 -13.36
CA SER A 137 -10.48 -20.69 -14.54
C SER A 137 -9.85 -20.07 -15.79
N ILE A 138 -10.02 -18.77 -15.97
CA ILE A 138 -9.43 -18.02 -17.09
C ILE A 138 -7.89 -18.04 -16.99
N ILE A 139 -7.35 -17.88 -15.78
CA ILE A 139 -5.90 -17.97 -15.53
C ILE A 139 -5.38 -19.36 -15.87
N VAL A 140 -6.06 -20.42 -15.43
CA VAL A 140 -5.68 -21.82 -15.73
C VAL A 140 -5.68 -22.08 -17.25
N ILE A 141 -6.72 -21.66 -17.96
CA ILE A 141 -6.80 -21.80 -19.43
C ILE A 141 -5.64 -21.05 -20.10
N THR A 142 -5.35 -19.83 -19.65
CA THR A 142 -4.25 -19.02 -20.19
C THR A 142 -2.90 -19.68 -19.94
N LEU A 143 -2.69 -20.29 -18.76
CA LEU A 143 -1.47 -21.02 -18.44
C LEU A 143 -1.29 -22.25 -19.34
N ILE A 144 -2.36 -23.03 -19.57
CA ILE A 144 -2.35 -24.19 -20.45
C ILE A 144 -2.02 -23.77 -21.89
N VAL A 145 -2.69 -22.74 -22.42
CA VAL A 145 -2.40 -22.22 -23.77
C VAL A 145 -0.96 -21.73 -23.87
N SER A 146 -0.48 -20.97 -22.89
CA SER A 146 0.92 -20.49 -22.85
C SER A 146 1.94 -21.62 -22.81
N SER A 147 1.58 -22.74 -22.16
CA SER A 147 2.45 -23.91 -22.08
C SER A 147 2.61 -24.56 -23.46
N VAL A 148 1.49 -24.79 -24.17
CA VAL A 148 1.50 -25.38 -25.52
C VAL A 148 2.32 -24.51 -26.48
N VAL A 149 2.13 -23.18 -26.43
CA VAL A 149 2.90 -22.24 -27.25
C VAL A 149 4.39 -22.29 -26.90
N SER A 150 4.76 -22.39 -25.61
CA SER A 150 6.16 -22.43 -25.18
C SER A 150 6.86 -23.72 -25.55
N ILE A 151 6.17 -24.86 -25.44
CA ILE A 151 6.69 -26.17 -25.86
C ILE A 151 6.92 -26.19 -27.37
N ARG A 152 5.99 -25.62 -28.14
CA ARG A 152 6.11 -25.52 -29.61
C ARG A 152 7.17 -24.52 -30.07
N GLY A 153 7.42 -23.47 -29.27
CA GLY A 153 8.38 -22.39 -29.56
C GLY A 153 9.82 -22.65 -29.08
N ASN A 154 10.19 -23.91 -28.82
CA ASN A 154 11.53 -24.32 -28.38
C ASN A 154 11.94 -23.84 -26.97
N ASN A 155 10.98 -23.58 -26.08
CA ASN A 155 11.23 -23.34 -24.66
C ASN A 155 10.40 -24.31 -23.78
N PRO A 156 10.75 -25.61 -23.78
CA PRO A 156 10.00 -26.62 -23.04
C PRO A 156 10.05 -26.39 -21.52
N GLY A 157 11.13 -25.83 -20.98
CA GLY A 157 11.25 -25.53 -19.54
C GLY A 157 10.20 -24.53 -19.05
N ALA A 158 9.93 -23.46 -19.81
CA ALA A 158 8.85 -22.53 -19.49
C ALA A 158 7.47 -23.17 -19.65
N GLY A 159 7.31 -24.06 -20.63
CA GLY A 159 6.07 -24.81 -20.85
C GLY A 159 5.71 -25.72 -19.68
N TYR A 160 6.63 -26.57 -19.24
CA TYR A 160 6.42 -27.46 -18.10
C TYR A 160 6.15 -26.70 -16.80
N ARG A 161 6.85 -25.59 -16.56
CA ARG A 161 6.59 -24.73 -15.42
C ARG A 161 5.16 -24.20 -15.41
N ASN A 162 4.65 -23.70 -16.54
CA ASN A 162 3.29 -23.14 -16.62
C ASN A 162 2.22 -24.23 -16.45
N LEU A 163 2.45 -25.45 -16.95
CA LEU A 163 1.58 -26.61 -16.72
C LEU A 163 1.56 -27.04 -15.25
N LEU A 164 2.73 -27.06 -14.59
CA LEU A 164 2.83 -27.40 -13.18
C LEU A 164 2.08 -26.38 -12.30
N TRP A 165 2.14 -25.09 -12.65
CA TRP A 165 1.36 -24.05 -11.99
C TRP A 165 -0.15 -24.20 -12.24
N ALA A 166 -0.57 -24.49 -13.49
CA ALA A 166 -1.97 -24.76 -13.80
C ALA A 166 -2.51 -25.96 -13.00
N TYR A 167 -1.73 -27.05 -12.92
CA TYR A 167 -2.06 -28.25 -12.15
C TYR A 167 -2.19 -27.96 -10.64
N ARG A 168 -1.25 -27.22 -10.06
CA ARG A 168 -1.28 -26.84 -8.64
C ARG A 168 -2.48 -25.93 -8.30
N MET A 169 -2.89 -25.06 -9.22
CA MET A 169 -4.11 -24.26 -9.06
C MET A 169 -5.38 -25.10 -9.11
N ILE A 170 -5.48 -26.06 -10.04
CA ILE A 170 -6.63 -26.99 -10.13
C ILE A 170 -6.74 -27.86 -8.87
N LYS A 171 -5.59 -28.32 -8.34
CA LYS A 171 -5.53 -29.13 -7.12
C LYS A 171 -5.86 -28.33 -5.84
N GLY A 172 -6.07 -27.02 -5.95
CA GLY A 172 -6.44 -26.16 -4.83
C GLY A 172 -5.31 -25.82 -3.86
N GLU A 173 -4.07 -26.25 -4.16
CA GLU A 173 -2.89 -26.00 -3.32
C GLU A 173 -2.52 -24.51 -3.26
N GLU A 174 -2.89 -23.73 -4.27
CA GLU A 174 -2.64 -22.28 -4.33
C GLU A 174 -3.91 -21.43 -4.48
N ALA A 175 -5.02 -22.01 -4.95
CA ALA A 175 -6.28 -21.28 -5.14
C ALA A 175 -6.99 -20.95 -3.81
N ARG A 176 -6.81 -21.77 -2.76
CA ARG A 176 -7.52 -21.61 -1.48
C ARG A 176 -6.71 -20.90 -0.38
N SER A 177 -5.39 -20.82 -0.50
CA SER A 177 -4.50 -20.46 0.62
C SER A 177 -4.12 -18.97 0.71
N LYS A 178 -4.19 -18.20 -0.39
CA LYS A 178 -3.72 -16.79 -0.40
C LYS A 178 -4.80 -15.71 -0.47
N TRP A 179 -6.07 -16.06 -0.64
CA TRP A 179 -7.15 -15.08 -0.84
C TRP A 179 -8.16 -14.98 0.32
N LEU A 180 -8.07 -15.85 1.33
CA LEU A 180 -9.01 -15.90 2.47
C LEU A 180 -8.39 -15.62 3.84
N ASN A 181 -7.11 -15.27 3.92
CA ASN A 181 -6.51 -14.64 5.10
C ASN A 181 -6.08 -13.21 4.78
#